data_AF-A0A0Q8XDL6-F1
#
_entry.id   AF-A0A0Q8XDL6-F1
#
_cell.length_a   1.000
_cell.length_b   1.000
_cell.length_c   1.000
_cell.angle_alpha   90.00
_cell.angle_beta   90.00
_cell.angle_gamma   90.00
#
_symmetry.space_group_name_H-M   'P 1'
#
loop_
_entity.id
_entity.type
_entity.pdbx_description
1 polymer ?
#
loop_
_entity_poly.entity_id
_entity_poly.type
_entity_poly.pdbx_seq_one_letter_code
_entity_poly.pdbx_strand_id
1 'polypeptide(L)'
;MRIDNLTPLMARSLLAALPKAAPGFPIAGDEPTVRAAPMQGAATNQPVPSVAMLVTLAAADPAIERRRKQAVDAERGVDALDKLHKELATGTPSVERLREVVEWSENFEASDDPVLAGILSDIELRVRVELAKLDIQA
;
A
#
# COMPACT_ATOMS: atom_id res chain seq x y z
N MET A 1 -17.61 39.60 -9.62
CA MET A 1 -16.27 39.21 -9.10
C MET A 1 -15.85 37.97 -9.89
N ARG A 2 -14.92 38.12 -10.84
CA ARG A 2 -14.49 37.07 -11.77
C ARG A 2 -13.07 36.69 -11.39
N ILE A 3 -12.83 35.40 -11.18
CA ILE A 3 -11.52 34.88 -10.75
C ILE A 3 -10.82 34.40 -12.01
N ASP A 4 -9.93 35.23 -12.53
CA ASP A 4 -9.00 34.86 -13.59
C ASP A 4 -7.65 34.58 -12.93
N ASN A 5 -7.25 33.30 -12.83
CA ASN A 5 -5.86 32.86 -12.73
C ASN A 5 -5.77 31.33 -12.78
N LEU A 6 -5.83 30.78 -13.99
CA LEU A 6 -5.27 29.47 -14.30
C LEU A 6 -4.04 29.71 -15.16
N THR A 7 -2.88 29.44 -14.59
CA THR A 7 -1.57 29.53 -15.24
C THR A 7 -1.58 28.69 -16.54
N PRO A 8 -1.11 29.24 -17.68
CA PRO A 8 -1.25 28.60 -18.99
C PRO A 8 -0.49 27.26 -19.12
N LEU A 9 0.40 26.94 -18.17
CA LEU A 9 1.13 25.68 -18.14
C LEU A 9 0.28 24.50 -17.63
N MET A 10 -0.63 24.73 -16.68
CA MET A 10 -1.49 23.65 -16.12
C MET A 10 -2.66 23.30 -17.05
N ALA A 11 -3.12 24.23 -17.89
CA ALA A 11 -4.18 23.95 -18.86
C ALA A 11 -3.70 23.03 -20.01
N ARG A 12 -2.41 23.06 -20.34
CA ARG A 12 -1.83 22.26 -21.44
C ARG A 12 -1.56 20.80 -21.03
N SER A 13 -1.22 20.55 -19.77
CA SER A 13 -1.02 19.20 -19.25
C SER A 13 -2.33 18.41 -19.08
N LEU A 14 -3.45 19.10 -18.83
CA LEU A 14 -4.78 18.47 -18.77
C LEU A 14 -5.32 18.08 -20.15
N LEU A 15 -5.02 18.87 -21.19
CA LEU A 15 -5.47 18.58 -22.56
C LEU A 15 -4.70 17.42 -23.22
N ALA A 16 -3.47 17.15 -22.77
CA ALA A 16 -2.64 16.05 -23.26
C ALA A 16 -3.02 14.68 -22.65
N ALA A 17 -3.78 14.67 -21.55
CA ALA A 17 -4.21 13.45 -20.85
C ALA A 17 -5.61 12.96 -21.27
N LEU A 18 -6.26 13.63 -22.23
CA LEU A 18 -7.60 13.25 -22.68
C LEU A 18 -7.48 12.13 -23.74
N PRO A 19 -8.11 10.96 -23.55
CA PRO A 19 -8.10 9.90 -24.55
C PRO A 19 -8.80 10.36 -25.83
N LYS A 20 -8.15 10.13 -26.97
CA LYS A 20 -8.66 10.46 -28.30
C LYS A 20 -9.91 9.61 -28.57
N ALA A 21 -11.08 10.25 -28.60
CA ALA A 21 -12.34 9.61 -28.96
C ALA A 21 -12.26 9.04 -30.39
N ALA A 22 -12.43 7.72 -30.54
CA ALA A 22 -12.58 7.05 -31.82
C ALA A 22 -14.03 7.17 -32.32
N PRO A 23 -14.27 7.31 -33.64
CA PRO A 23 -15.62 7.32 -34.17
C PRO A 23 -16.14 5.90 -34.41
N GLY A 24 -17.43 5.68 -34.15
CA GLY A 24 -18.20 4.63 -34.82
C GLY A 24 -18.67 3.49 -33.92
N PHE A 25 -19.94 3.55 -33.52
CA PHE A 25 -20.75 2.37 -33.23
C PHE A 25 -21.23 1.79 -34.57
N PRO A 26 -20.84 0.58 -34.99
CA PRO A 26 -21.52 -0.09 -36.07
C PRO A 26 -22.83 -0.70 -35.53
N ILE A 27 -23.96 -0.15 -35.97
CA ILE A 27 -25.23 -0.90 -35.99
C ILE A 27 -25.13 -1.81 -37.20
N ALA A 28 -24.72 -3.06 -36.99
CA ALA A 28 -24.87 -4.13 -37.96
C ALA A 28 -25.98 -5.05 -37.45
N GLY A 29 -27.16 -4.93 -38.05
CA GLY A 29 -28.17 -5.97 -37.98
C GLY A 29 -27.73 -7.11 -38.89
N ASP A 30 -27.63 -8.32 -38.32
CA ASP A 30 -28.14 -9.57 -38.87
C ASP A 30 -27.98 -10.67 -37.79
N GLU A 31 -29.05 -11.41 -37.49
CA GLU A 31 -28.98 -12.66 -36.72
C GLU A 31 -28.69 -13.87 -37.68
N PRO A 32 -28.65 -15.13 -37.23
CA PRO A 32 -27.55 -15.78 -36.53
C PRO A 32 -27.04 -17.03 -37.30
N THR A 33 -25.77 -17.41 -37.14
CA THR A 33 -25.34 -18.79 -37.45
C THR A 33 -24.58 -19.38 -36.28
N VAL A 34 -25.28 -20.25 -35.55
CA VAL A 34 -24.76 -21.03 -34.43
C VAL A 34 -23.82 -22.11 -34.98
N ARG A 35 -22.56 -22.10 -34.56
CA ARG A 35 -21.66 -23.25 -34.70
C ARG A 35 -21.22 -23.65 -33.29
N ALA A 36 -21.82 -24.72 -32.77
CA ALA A 36 -21.48 -25.28 -31.47
C ALA A 36 -20.08 -25.92 -31.53
N ALA A 37 -19.18 -25.43 -30.68
CA ALA A 37 -17.96 -26.15 -30.29
C ALA A 37 -18.21 -26.81 -28.92
N PRO A 38 -17.74 -28.04 -28.67
CA PRO A 38 -17.91 -28.68 -27.37
C PRO A 38 -16.99 -28.02 -26.35
N MET A 39 -17.56 -27.23 -25.45
CA MET A 39 -16.83 -26.74 -24.28
C MET A 39 -16.75 -27.85 -23.23
N GLN A 40 -15.66 -28.61 -23.27
CA GLN A 40 -15.18 -29.35 -22.12
C GLN A 40 -14.50 -28.36 -21.19
N GLY A 41 -15.07 -28.18 -20.01
CA GLY A 41 -14.51 -27.36 -18.95
C GLY A 41 -15.58 -27.08 -17.92
N ALA A 42 -15.59 -27.89 -16.86
CA ALA A 42 -16.40 -27.64 -15.68
C ALA A 42 -16.20 -26.18 -15.25
N ALA A 43 -17.22 -25.35 -15.46
CA ALA A 43 -17.27 -24.02 -14.89
C ALA A 43 -17.27 -24.21 -13.38
N THR A 44 -16.12 -23.97 -12.76
CA THR A 44 -16.07 -23.79 -11.32
C THR A 44 -17.03 -22.64 -11.03
N ASN A 45 -18.08 -22.94 -10.29
CA ASN A 45 -19.16 -22.01 -9.96
C ASN A 45 -18.59 -20.98 -8.97
N GLN A 46 -17.78 -20.05 -9.48
CA GLN A 46 -17.23 -18.95 -8.70
C GLN A 46 -18.41 -18.09 -8.24
N PRO A 47 -18.61 -17.89 -6.94
CA PRO A 47 -19.72 -17.11 -6.45
C PRO A 47 -19.61 -15.68 -6.98
N VAL A 48 -20.67 -15.23 -7.65
CA VAL A 48 -20.78 -13.84 -8.12
C VAL A 48 -20.92 -12.94 -6.88
N PRO A 49 -20.07 -11.94 -6.68
CA PRO A 49 -20.16 -11.06 -5.51
C PRO A 49 -21.50 -10.32 -5.51
N SER A 50 -22.16 -10.26 -4.35
CA SER A 50 -23.43 -9.54 -4.22
C SER A 50 -23.22 -8.03 -4.34
N VAL A 51 -24.26 -7.30 -4.77
CA VAL A 51 -24.21 -5.84 -4.81
C VAL A 51 -23.87 -5.26 -3.44
N ALA A 52 -24.39 -5.85 -2.37
CA ALA A 52 -24.04 -5.46 -0.99
C ALA A 52 -22.55 -5.62 -0.70
N MET A 53 -21.93 -6.72 -1.16
CA MET A 53 -20.49 -6.94 -1.00
C MET A 53 -19.66 -5.90 -1.75
N LEU A 54 -20.05 -5.55 -2.98
CA LEU A 54 -19.36 -4.51 -3.78
C LEU A 54 -19.51 -3.12 -3.15
N VAL A 55 -20.69 -2.79 -2.62
CA VAL A 55 -20.93 -1.52 -1.90
C VAL A 55 -20.08 -1.46 -0.63
N THR A 56 -20.01 -2.55 0.14
CA THR A 56 -19.14 -2.62 1.33
C THR A 56 -17.66 -2.45 0.97
N LEU A 57 -17.19 -3.08 -0.12
CA LEU A 57 -15.80 -2.94 -0.56
C LEU A 57 -15.49 -1.52 -1.06
N ALA A 58 -16.43 -0.86 -1.74
CA ALA A 58 -16.28 0.54 -2.14
C ALA A 58 -16.33 1.52 -0.96
N ALA A 59 -17.03 1.16 0.11
CA ALA A 59 -17.07 1.93 1.36
C ALA A 59 -15.81 1.73 2.22
N ALA A 60 -15.03 0.68 1.99
CA ALA A 60 -13.74 0.47 2.64
C ALA A 60 -12.70 1.41 2.03
N ASP A 61 -12.17 2.35 2.84
CA ASP A 61 -11.10 3.25 2.41
C ASP A 61 -9.73 2.55 2.49
N PRO A 62 -9.06 2.26 1.35
CA PRO A 62 -7.76 1.60 1.36
C PRO A 62 -6.67 2.42 2.05
N ALA A 63 -6.81 3.75 2.13
CA ALA A 63 -5.84 4.60 2.81
C ALA A 63 -5.89 4.40 4.33
N ILE A 64 -7.08 4.21 4.90
CA ILE A 64 -7.25 3.93 6.33
C ILE A 64 -6.61 2.59 6.69
N GLU A 65 -6.83 1.54 5.89
CA GLU A 65 -6.23 0.23 6.15
C GLU A 65 -4.70 0.25 5.99
N ARG A 66 -4.16 0.97 4.99
CA ARG A 66 -2.70 1.16 4.87
C ARG A 66 -2.12 1.85 6.09
N ARG A 67 -2.72 2.97 6.52
CA ARG A 67 -2.31 3.70 7.73
C ARG A 67 -2.36 2.80 8.96
N ARG A 68 -3.39 1.97 9.10
CA ARG A 68 -3.53 1.03 10.22
C ARG A 68 -2.39 0.01 10.24
N LYS A 69 -2.04 -0.57 9.09
CA LYS A 69 -0.93 -1.52 8.97
C LYS A 69 0.42 -0.87 9.32
N GLN A 70 0.66 0.34 8.82
CA GLN A 70 1.87 1.10 9.12
C GLN A 70 1.95 1.48 10.61
N ALA A 71 0.82 1.78 11.26
CA ALA A 71 0.79 2.03 12.70
C ALA A 71 1.13 0.77 13.52
N VAL A 72 0.64 -0.40 13.11
CA VAL A 72 1.02 -1.69 13.72
C VAL A 72 2.50 -1.98 13.52
N ASP A 73 3.05 -1.66 12.36
CA ASP A 73 4.49 -1.84 12.11
C ASP A 73 5.35 -0.88 12.95
N ALA A 74 4.92 0.37 13.12
CA ALA A 74 5.55 1.32 14.04
C ALA A 74 5.53 0.82 15.50
N GLU A 75 4.40 0.29 15.96
CA GLU A 75 4.27 -0.34 17.29
C GLU A 75 5.25 -1.52 17.43
N ARG A 76 5.37 -2.37 16.40
CA ARG A 76 6.35 -3.48 16.38
C ARG A 76 7.78 -2.98 16.55
N GLY A 77 8.14 -1.88 15.88
CA GLY A 77 9.47 -1.26 16.00
C GLY A 77 9.77 -0.74 17.41
N VAL A 78 8.79 -0.06 18.02
CA VAL A 78 8.89 0.41 19.41
C VAL A 78 9.02 -0.75 20.39
N ASP A 79 8.19 -1.78 20.24
CA ASP A 79 8.26 -2.98 21.08
C ASP A 79 9.60 -3.72 20.95
N ALA A 80 10.16 -3.79 19.75
CA ALA A 80 11.46 -4.41 19.51
C ALA A 80 12.59 -3.63 20.23
N LEU A 81 12.57 -2.30 20.17
CA LEU A 81 13.48 -1.41 20.91
C LEU A 81 13.34 -1.59 22.42
N ASP A 82 12.11 -1.59 22.93
CA ASP A 82 11.83 -1.74 24.36
C ASP A 82 12.37 -3.06 24.91
N LYS A 83 12.16 -4.16 24.18
CA LYS A 83 12.68 -5.47 24.58
C LYS A 83 14.20 -5.52 24.49
N LEU A 84 14.81 -4.89 23.46
CA LEU A 84 16.25 -4.79 23.33
C LEU A 84 16.86 -4.03 24.52
N HIS A 85 16.27 -2.89 24.91
CA HIS A 85 16.73 -2.11 26.06
C HIS A 85 16.59 -2.86 27.38
N LYS A 86 15.50 -3.63 27.57
CA LYS A 86 15.32 -4.49 28.75
C LYS A 86 16.42 -5.55 28.85
N GLU A 87 16.75 -6.22 27.75
CA GLU A 87 17.82 -7.22 27.74
C GLU A 87 19.20 -6.58 27.96
N LEU A 88 19.47 -5.43 27.33
CA LEU A 88 20.69 -4.66 27.56
C LEU A 88 20.86 -4.21 29.02
N ALA A 89 19.77 -3.85 29.69
CA ALA A 89 19.81 -3.51 31.11
C ALA A 89 20.20 -4.70 32.00
N THR A 90 19.94 -5.93 31.54
CA THR A 90 20.33 -7.17 32.22
C THR A 90 21.67 -7.74 31.79
N GLY A 91 22.28 -7.20 30.72
CA GLY A 91 23.56 -7.65 30.19
C GLY A 91 23.58 -7.67 28.66
N THR A 92 23.88 -8.83 28.08
CA THR A 92 23.98 -8.99 26.62
C THR A 92 22.63 -9.40 26.03
N PRO A 93 22.13 -8.72 24.99
CA PRO A 93 20.89 -9.11 24.33
C PRO A 93 21.05 -10.44 23.60
N SER A 94 19.96 -11.20 23.51
CA SER A 94 19.90 -12.46 22.79
C SER A 94 20.09 -12.25 21.27
N VAL A 95 20.58 -13.28 20.57
CA VAL A 95 20.75 -13.23 19.12
C VAL A 95 19.39 -13.09 18.43
N GLU A 96 18.37 -13.74 18.96
CA GLU A 96 16.98 -13.66 18.50
C GLU A 96 16.45 -12.23 18.60
N ARG A 97 16.75 -11.52 19.70
CA ARG A 97 16.38 -10.11 19.89
C ARG A 97 17.03 -9.21 18.85
N LEU A 98 18.32 -9.39 18.61
CA LEU A 98 19.05 -8.60 17.62
C LEU A 98 18.52 -8.84 16.21
N ARG A 99 18.19 -10.09 15.87
CA ARG A 99 17.57 -10.44 14.59
C ARG A 99 16.21 -9.78 14.41
N GLU A 100 15.34 -9.77 15.42
CA GLU A 100 14.03 -9.10 15.36
C GLU A 100 14.17 -7.60 15.05
N VAL A 101 15.15 -6.93 15.67
CA VAL A 101 15.41 -5.49 15.46
C VAL A 101 15.98 -5.22 14.06
N VAL A 102 16.93 -6.05 13.61
CA VAL A 102 17.50 -5.95 12.25
C VAL A 102 16.42 -6.20 11.19
N GLU A 103 15.61 -7.26 11.34
CA GLU A 103 14.54 -7.59 10.41
C GLU A 103 13.49 -6.47 10.33
N TRP A 104 13.16 -5.82 11.45
CA TRP A 104 12.28 -4.65 11.40
C TRP A 104 12.92 -3.49 10.63
N SER A 105 14.21 -3.22 10.84
CA SER A 105 14.94 -2.16 10.12
C SER A 105 15.04 -2.42 8.62
N GLU A 106 15.31 -3.66 8.20
CA GLU A 106 15.46 -4.03 6.79
C GLU A 106 14.13 -3.93 6.02
N ASN A 107 13.01 -4.16 6.72
CA ASN A 107 11.67 -4.09 6.14
C ASN A 107 11.00 -2.72 6.33
N PHE A 108 11.77 -1.70 6.69
CA PHE A 108 11.26 -0.35 6.89
C PHE A 108 10.69 0.23 5.59
N GLU A 109 9.43 0.68 5.64
CA GLU A 109 8.79 1.41 4.55
C GLU A 109 8.31 2.79 5.02
N ALA A 110 8.67 3.82 4.25
CA ALA A 110 8.19 5.17 4.50
C ALA A 110 6.67 5.27 4.28
N SER A 111 5.98 6.05 5.13
CA SER A 111 4.54 6.32 4.99
C SER A 111 4.27 7.54 4.12
N ASP A 112 3.17 7.52 3.37
CA ASP A 112 2.65 8.70 2.66
C ASP A 112 1.99 9.72 3.60
N ASP A 113 1.61 9.28 4.81
CA ASP A 113 1.06 10.16 5.83
C ASP A 113 2.21 10.91 6.52
N PRO A 114 2.27 12.26 6.44
CA PRO A 114 3.40 13.02 6.94
C PRO A 114 3.61 12.86 8.46
N VAL A 115 2.55 12.64 9.24
CA VAL A 115 2.67 12.47 10.69
C VAL A 115 3.25 11.09 11.00
N LEU A 116 2.73 10.05 10.36
CA LEU A 116 3.20 8.69 10.57
C LEU A 116 4.61 8.49 10.01
N ALA A 117 4.94 9.14 8.90
CA ALA A 117 6.27 9.12 8.29
C ALA A 117 7.32 9.70 9.24
N GLY A 118 7.02 10.81 9.93
CA GLY A 118 7.91 11.38 10.94
C GLY A 118 8.17 10.40 12.09
N ILE A 119 7.11 9.81 12.64
CA ILE A 119 7.21 8.82 13.73
C ILE A 119 8.04 7.61 13.30
N LEU A 120 7.74 7.04 12.14
CA LEU A 120 8.47 5.89 11.59
C LEU A 120 9.95 6.21 11.39
N SER A 121 10.27 7.39 10.83
CA SER A 121 11.66 7.82 10.66
C SER A 121 12.41 8.00 11.98
N ASP A 122 11.74 8.49 13.03
CA ASP A 122 12.36 8.64 14.35
C ASP A 122 12.66 7.27 15.00
N ILE A 123 11.72 6.31 14.86
CA ILE A 123 11.92 4.93 15.33
C ILE A 123 13.07 4.29 14.57
N GLU A 124 13.10 4.41 13.24
CA GLU A 124 14.13 3.82 12.40
C GLU A 124 15.52 4.41 12.65
N LEU A 125 15.61 5.72 12.86
CA LEU A 125 16.85 6.36 13.29
C LEU A 125 17.32 5.79 14.62
N ARG A 126 16.39 5.60 15.57
CA ARG A 126 16.75 5.04 16.88
C ARG A 126 17.22 3.60 16.77
N VAL A 127 16.56 2.77 15.96
CA VAL A 127 16.96 1.39 15.67
C VAL A 127 18.39 1.36 15.11
N ARG A 128 18.68 2.15 14.08
CA ARG A 128 20.03 2.26 13.51
C ARG A 128 21.08 2.65 14.54
N VAL A 129 20.75 3.62 15.40
CA VAL A 129 21.65 4.04 16.50
C VAL A 129 21.89 2.91 17.51
N GLU A 130 20.85 2.17 17.91
CA GLU A 130 21.03 1.06 18.85
C GLU A 130 21.85 -0.09 18.26
N LEU A 131 21.62 -0.43 16.98
CA LEU A 131 22.42 -1.44 16.29
C LEU A 131 23.88 -0.99 16.14
N ALA A 132 24.12 0.28 15.82
CA ALA A 132 25.47 0.82 15.70
C ALA A 132 26.24 0.82 17.03
N LYS A 133 25.57 1.00 18.18
CA LYS A 133 26.22 0.85 19.50
C LYS A 133 26.73 -0.56 19.77
N LEU A 134 26.18 -1.55 19.06
CA LEU A 134 26.56 -2.96 19.14
C LEU A 134 27.46 -3.39 17.98
N ASP A 135 27.97 -2.43 17.19
CA ASP A 135 28.75 -2.65 15.97
C ASP A 135 28.02 -3.49 14.90
N ILE A 136 26.69 -3.43 14.87
CA ILE A 136 25.84 -4.09 13.88
C ILE A 136 25.37 -3.07 12.85
N GLN A 137 25.43 -3.43 11.57
CA GLN A 137 24.89 -2.65 10.45
C GLN A 137 23.57 -3.28 10.00
N ALA A 138 22.58 -2.43 9.72
CA ALA A 138 21.29 -2.78 9.12
C ALA A 138 20.98 -1.79 7.98
#